data_AF-A0A4R0DVK5-F1
#
_entry.id   AF-A0A4R0DVK5-F1
#
_cell.length_a   1.000
_cell.length_b   1.000
_cell.length_c   1.000
_cell.angle_alpha   90.00
_cell.angle_beta   90.00
_cell.angle_gamma   90.00
#
_symmetry.space_group_name_H-M   'P 1'
#
loop_
_entity.id
_entity.type
_entity.pdbx_description
1 polymer ?
#
loop_
_entity_poly.entity_id
_entity_poly.type
_entity_poly.pdbx_seq_one_letter_code
_entity_poly.pdbx_strand_id
1 'polypeptide(L)' 'MENGNLHLSISITHPKQLLPFVRYWIPYVQIIEPSSLKEDLFQELKTYMQQSLIT' A
#
# COMPACT_ATOMS: atom_id res chain seq x y z
N MET A 1 8.06 0.28 -25.96
CA MET A 1 6.66 0.61 -25.62
C MET A 1 6.59 0.70 -24.12
N GLU A 2 6.15 1.83 -23.60
CA GLU A 2 6.03 2.09 -22.17
C GLU A 2 4.79 1.33 -21.69
N ASN A 3 4.90 0.54 -20.62
CA ASN A 3 3.89 -0.46 -20.21
C ASN A 3 2.54 0.11 -19.72
N GLY A 4 2.19 1.35 -20.07
CA GLY A 4 0.97 2.02 -19.63
C GLY A 4 0.93 2.32 -18.13
N ASN A 5 2.06 2.17 -17.43
CA ASN A 5 2.16 2.41 -15.99
C ASN A 5 2.24 3.92 -15.70
N LEU A 6 1.51 4.36 -14.67
CA LEU A 6 1.54 5.73 -14.18
C LEU A 6 2.36 5.80 -12.88
N HIS A 7 3.42 6.60 -12.89
CA HIS A 7 4.14 6.96 -11.68
C HIS A 7 3.54 8.25 -11.11
N LEU A 8 3.09 8.19 -9.86
CA LEU A 8 2.53 9.33 -9.15
C LEU A 8 3.38 9.63 -7.92
N SER A 9 3.75 10.90 -7.76
CA SER A 9 4.36 11.41 -6.53
C SER A 9 3.36 12.32 -5.83
N ILE A 10 3.17 12.11 -4.53
CA ILE A 10 2.25 12.90 -3.70
C ILE A 10 2.94 13.34 -2.41
N SER A 11 2.58 14.53 -1.92
CA SER A 11 2.97 14.98 -0.59
C SER A 11 1.83 14.72 0.39
N ILE A 12 2.13 14.01 1.48
CA ILE A 12 1.17 13.69 2.53
C ILE A 12 1.72 14.14 3.88
N THR A 13 0.85 14.58 4.79
CA THR A 13 1.26 14.98 6.15
C THR A 13 1.38 13.76 7.07
N HIS A 14 0.49 12.77 6.93
CA HIS A 14 0.49 11.58 7.77
C HIS A 14 0.36 10.28 6.93
N PRO A 15 1.35 9.37 6.98
CA PRO A 15 1.36 8.06 6.31
C PRO A 15 0.05 7.26 6.38
N LYS A 16 -0.56 7.20 7.57
CA LYS A 16 -1.76 6.40 7.84
C LYS A 16 -3.00 6.88 7.08
N GLN A 17 -2.99 8.10 6.54
CA GLN A 17 -4.08 8.58 5.70
C GLN A 17 -4.07 7.91 4.33
N LEU A 18 -2.88 7.54 3.82
CA LEU A 18 -2.74 6.96 2.48
C LEU A 18 -3.00 5.45 2.44
N LEU A 19 -2.55 4.73 3.47
CA LEU A 19 -2.56 3.26 3.51
C LEU A 19 -3.93 2.62 3.19
N PRO A 20 -5.07 3.12 3.71
CA PRO A 20 -6.38 2.56 3.41
C PRO A 20 -6.75 2.67 1.92
N PHE A 21 -6.37 3.78 1.27
CA PHE A 21 -6.63 3.96 -0.16
C PHE A 21 -5.82 2.97 -0.96
N VAL A 22 -4.50 2.90 -0.76
CA VAL A 22 -3.64 1.96 -1.49
C VAL A 22 -4.14 0.53 -1.34
N ARG A 23 -4.51 0.12 -0.12
CA ARG A 23 -5.04 -1.22 0.16
C ARG A 23 -6.27 -1.58 -0.67
N TYR A 24 -7.20 -0.64 -0.88
CA TYR A 24 -8.41 -0.86 -1.67
C TYR A 24 -8.10 -1.13 -3.15
N TRP A 25 -6.99 -0.59 -3.66
CA TRP A 25 -6.60 -0.68 -5.08
C TRP A 25 -5.61 -1.79 -5.38
N ILE A 26 -5.25 -2.65 -4.42
CA ILE A 26 -4.37 -3.80 -4.67
C ILE A 26 -5.05 -4.79 -5.64
N PRO A 27 -4.34 -5.31 -6.67
CA PRO A 27 -2.89 -5.19 -6.92
C PRO A 27 -2.48 -4.07 -7.89
N TYR A 28 -3.41 -3.21 -8.31
CA TYR A 28 -3.20 -2.21 -9.36
C TYR A 28 -2.38 -1.00 -8.91
N VAL A 29 -2.40 -0.67 -7.62
CA VAL A 29 -1.61 0.40 -7.02
C VAL A 29 -0.59 -0.17 -6.06
N GLN A 30 0.65 0.32 -6.14
CA GLN A 30 1.75 -0.09 -5.28
C GLN A 30 2.56 1.11 -4.80
N ILE A 31 3.08 1.01 -3.57
CA ILE A 31 4.00 2.00 -3.00
C ILE A 31 5.41 1.61 -3.43
N ILE A 32 6.04 2.48 -4.23
CA ILE A 32 7.43 2.30 -4.66
C ILE A 32 8.36 2.91 -3.62
N GLU A 33 8.00 4.07 -3.08
CA GLU A 33 8.75 4.81 -2.06
C GLU A 33 7.83 5.66 -1.18
N PRO A 34 8.24 6.02 0.06
CA PRO A 34 9.42 5.50 0.77
C PRO A 34 9.22 4.05 1.25
N SER A 35 10.32 3.32 1.44
CA SER A 35 10.30 1.90 1.86
C SER A 35 9.54 1.66 3.16
N SER A 36 9.63 2.58 4.12
CA SER A 36 8.92 2.50 5.40
C SER A 36 7.41 2.41 5.23
N LEU A 37 6.85 3.19 4.31
CA LEU A 37 5.41 3.18 4.04
C LEU A 37 4.95 1.89 3.38
N LYS A 38 5.80 1.32 2.52
CA LYS A 38 5.58 0.02 1.91
C LYS A 38 5.61 -1.09 2.98
N GLU A 39 6.58 -1.05 3.90
CA GLU A 39 6.68 -2.00 5.02
C GLU A 39 5.46 -1.94 5.94
N ASP A 40 5.00 -0.74 6.30
CA ASP A 40 3.79 -0.53 7.10
C ASP A 40 2.56 -1.18 6.44
N LEU A 41 2.37 -0.97 5.12
CA LEU A 41 1.29 -1.59 4.37
C LEU A 41 1.35 -3.13 4.42
N PHE A 42 2.53 -3.72 4.19
CA PHE A 42 2.69 -5.17 4.22
C PHE A 42 2.46 -5.74 5.61
N GLN A 43 2.88 -5.04 6.67
CA GLN A 43 2.67 -5.48 8.03
C GLN A 43 1.17 -5.46 8.41
N GLU A 44 0.42 -4.45 7.98
CA GLU A 44 -1.04 -4.41 8.12
C GLU A 44 -1.69 -5.59 7.38
N LEU A 45 -1.35 -5.78 6.10
CA LEU A 45 -1.91 -6.86 5.28
C LEU A 45 -1.63 -8.25 5.90
N LYS A 46 -0.40 -8.48 6.37
CA LYS A 46 -0.04 -9.72 7.06
C LYS A 46 -0.87 -9.91 8.32
N THR A 47 -1.07 -8.85 9.09
CA THR A 47 -1.90 -8.89 10.31
C THR A 47 -3.35 -9.25 9.96
N TYR A 48 -3.92 -8.64 8.92
CA TYR A 48 -5.28 -8.97 8.45
C TYR A 48 -5.39 -10.43 8.02
N MET A 49 -4.43 -10.93 7.22
CA MET A 49 -4.42 -12.33 6.78
C MET A 49 -4.29 -13.29 7.96
N GLN A 50 -3.45 -12.95 8.95
CA GLN A 50 -3.34 -13.75 10.17
C GLN A 50 -4.66 -13.78 10.93
N GLN A 51 -5.34 -12.64 11.12
CA GLN A 51 -6.63 -12.57 11.80
C GLN A 51 -7.74 -13.33 11.07
N SER A 52 -7.76 -13.29 9.73
CA SER A 52 -8.76 -14.03 8.94
C SER A 52 -8.58 -15.55 9.00
N LEU A 53 -7.40 -16.05 9.40
CA LEU A 53 -7.11 -17.48 9.50
C LEU A 53 -7.47 -18.07 10.88
N ILE A 54 -7.84 -17.24 11.85
CA ILE A 54 -8.16 -17.63 13.23
C ILE A 54 -9.67 -17.53 13.55
N THR A 55 -10.48 -17.15 12.55
CA THR A 55 -11.95 -17.13 12.61
C THR A 55 -12.51 -18.23 11.73
#